data_AF-A0ABC8L6L1-F1
#
_entry.id   AF-A0ABC8L6L1-F1
#
_cell.length_a   1.000
_cell.length_b   1.000
_cell.length_c   1.000
_cell.angle_alpha   90.00
_cell.angle_beta   90.00
_cell.angle_gamma   90.00
#
_symmetry.space_group_name_H-M   'P 1'
#
loop_
_entity.id
_entity.type
_entity.pdbx_description
1 polymer ?
#
loop_
_entity_poly.entity_id
_entity_poly.type
_entity_poly.pdbx_seq_one_letter_code
_entity_poly.pdbx_strand_id
1 'polypeptide(L)'
;MATLEAELVSVVDMDMETISYDDLHRRYAHTMQKVEKALENYSEYNLIMGCNQLVLEINKEIVMFHHFIRGKYRLQFPELESLVQHPIDYARVVKKIGSDMDLTQVDLQGLLQPATVMAVSFTALTSKGKLLPHDTLEKTIDVCDLALDLDAARKKVCYFVETNKGSIVETAGVSGLGICTSIL
;
A
#
# COMPACT_ATOMS: atom_id res chain seq x y z
N MET A 1 7.18 4.02 22.26
CA MET A 1 7.40 2.96 21.25
C MET A 1 6.39 1.82 21.41
N ALA A 2 6.21 1.24 22.61
CA ALA A 2 5.25 0.13 22.82
C ALA A 2 3.76 0.46 22.60
N THR A 3 3.34 1.72 22.72
CA THR A 3 1.93 2.12 22.54
C THR A 3 1.50 2.28 21.09
N LEU A 4 2.45 2.47 20.17
CA LEU A 4 2.18 2.73 18.74
C LEU A 4 2.07 1.43 17.92
N GLU A 5 2.80 0.39 18.30
CA GLU A 5 2.60 -0.97 17.76
C GLU A 5 1.22 -1.50 18.15
N ALA A 6 0.72 -1.14 19.33
CA ALA A 6 -0.60 -1.54 19.81
C ALA A 6 -1.77 -0.89 19.04
N GLU A 7 -1.61 0.33 18.52
CA GLU A 7 -2.62 0.98 17.66
C GLU A 7 -2.64 0.44 16.23
N LEU A 8 -1.53 -0.13 15.75
CA LEU A 8 -1.49 -0.81 14.46
C LEU A 8 -2.12 -2.21 14.55
N VAL A 9 -1.96 -2.87 15.70
CA VAL A 9 -2.55 -4.19 16.00
C VAL A 9 -4.07 -4.11 16.24
N SER A 10 -4.60 -3.01 16.78
CA SER A 10 -6.05 -2.87 17.04
C SER A 10 -6.92 -2.58 15.81
N VAL A 11 -6.31 -2.30 14.64
CA VAL A 11 -7.04 -2.09 13.37
C VAL A 11 -7.37 -3.42 12.68
N VAL A 12 -6.83 -4.54 13.16
CA VAL A 12 -6.93 -5.86 12.49
C VAL A 12 -8.26 -6.58 12.75
N ASP A 13 -9.07 -6.12 13.71
CA ASP A 13 -10.38 -6.71 14.06
C ASP A 13 -11.59 -5.89 13.56
N MET A 14 -11.53 -5.33 12.35
CA MET A 14 -12.74 -4.94 11.63
C MET A 14 -13.03 -6.01 10.57
N ASP A 15 -14.19 -6.66 10.70
CA ASP A 15 -14.76 -7.56 9.70
C ASP A 15 -14.83 -6.84 8.32
N MET A 16 -13.79 -7.01 7.51
CA MET A 16 -13.54 -6.28 6.25
C MET A 16 -14.01 -7.05 5.01
N GLU A 17 -14.87 -8.05 5.18
CA GLU A 17 -15.41 -8.85 4.07
C GLU A 17 -16.50 -8.14 3.23
N THR A 18 -16.92 -6.92 3.60
CA THR A 18 -18.06 -6.22 2.98
C THR A 18 -17.80 -4.79 2.49
N ILE A 19 -16.54 -4.39 2.25
CA ILE A 19 -16.28 -3.07 1.65
C ILE A 19 -16.65 -3.09 0.16
N SER A 20 -17.53 -2.18 -0.25
CA SER A 20 -17.95 -2.03 -1.65
C SER A 20 -16.84 -1.39 -2.50
N TYR A 21 -16.81 -1.74 -3.78
CA TYR A 21 -15.89 -1.15 -4.75
C TYR A 21 -16.04 0.39 -4.85
N ASP A 22 -17.28 0.89 -4.75
CA ASP A 22 -17.56 2.34 -4.79
C ASP A 22 -17.02 3.07 -3.54
N ASP A 23 -17.03 2.40 -2.38
CA ASP A 23 -16.51 2.96 -1.14
C ASP A 23 -14.99 3.12 -1.18
N LEU A 24 -14.28 2.20 -1.86
CA LEU A 24 -12.84 2.28 -2.09
C LEU A 24 -12.47 3.52 -2.91
N HIS A 25 -13.19 3.76 -4.01
CA HIS A 25 -13.01 4.95 -4.85
C HIS A 25 -13.25 6.24 -4.08
N ARG A 26 -14.34 6.28 -3.31
CA ARG A 26 -14.69 7.45 -2.50
C ARG A 26 -13.59 7.76 -1.48
N ARG A 27 -13.07 6.73 -0.82
CA ARG A 27 -11.98 6.88 0.16
C ARG A 27 -10.68 7.31 -0.50
N TYR A 28 -10.31 6.70 -1.62
CA TYR A 28 -9.17 7.12 -2.44
C TYR A 28 -9.26 8.61 -2.79
N ALA A 29 -10.39 9.05 -3.36
CA ALA A 29 -10.58 10.43 -3.79
C ALA A 29 -10.47 11.42 -2.61
N HIS A 30 -11.07 11.08 -1.47
CA HIS A 30 -10.97 11.89 -0.26
C HIS A 30 -9.53 11.99 0.27
N THR A 31 -8.79 10.89 0.29
CA THR A 31 -7.38 10.88 0.74
C THR A 31 -6.48 11.66 -0.22
N MET A 32 -6.68 11.52 -1.53
CA MET A 32 -5.93 12.29 -2.54
C MET A 32 -6.20 13.80 -2.44
N GLN A 33 -7.44 14.20 -2.17
CA GLN A 33 -7.75 15.62 -1.92
C GLN A 33 -7.00 16.17 -0.69
N LYS A 34 -6.84 15.36 0.37
CA LYS A 34 -6.03 15.77 1.53
C LYS A 34 -4.55 15.88 1.17
N VAL A 35 -4.03 15.00 0.30
CA VAL A 35 -2.66 15.09 -0.23
C VAL A 35 -2.45 16.40 -0.96
N GLU A 36 -3.34 16.77 -1.87
CA GLU A 36 -3.25 18.04 -2.60
C GLU A 36 -3.20 19.23 -1.64
N LYS A 37 -4.16 19.30 -0.71
CA LYS A 37 -4.22 20.39 0.29
C LYS A 37 -2.96 20.45 1.16
N ALA A 38 -2.43 19.31 1.59
CA ALA A 38 -1.22 19.27 2.42
C ALA A 38 0.01 19.84 1.70
N LEU A 39 0.03 19.79 0.36
CA LEU A 39 1.11 20.32 -0.46
C LEU A 39 0.93 21.82 -0.80
N GLU A 40 -0.20 22.44 -0.46
CA GLU A 40 -0.56 23.83 -0.82
C GLU A 40 -0.18 24.92 0.21
N ASN A 41 0.93 24.75 0.95
CA ASN A 41 1.54 25.71 1.88
C ASN A 41 0.81 25.96 3.23
N TYR A 42 1.36 25.35 4.29
CA TYR A 42 1.12 25.73 5.69
C TYR A 42 2.40 26.26 6.34
N SER A 43 2.28 26.99 7.45
CA SER A 43 3.42 27.30 8.34
C SER A 43 4.23 26.03 8.65
N GLU A 44 5.56 26.06 8.53
CA GLU A 44 6.45 24.89 8.53
C GLU A 44 6.18 23.85 9.64
N TYR A 45 5.86 24.27 10.87
CA TYR A 45 5.59 23.34 11.97
C TYR A 45 4.26 22.57 11.80
N ASN A 46 3.17 23.28 11.45
CA ASN A 46 1.87 22.66 11.21
C ASN A 46 1.88 21.77 9.97
N LEU A 47 2.75 22.09 9.00
CA LEU A 47 2.98 21.29 7.80
C LEU A 47 3.54 19.90 8.14
N ILE A 48 4.60 19.84 8.95
CA ILE A 48 5.23 18.54 9.32
C ILE A 48 4.25 17.65 10.07
N MET A 49 3.53 18.20 11.06
CA MET A 49 2.56 17.43 11.84
C MET A 49 1.39 16.95 10.98
N GLY A 50 0.85 17.81 10.11
CA GLY A 50 -0.22 17.48 9.17
C GLY A 50 0.20 16.40 8.16
N CYS A 51 1.40 16.51 7.60
CA CYS A 51 1.94 15.51 6.67
C CYS A 51 2.18 14.15 7.34
N ASN A 52 2.67 14.11 8.58
CA ASN A 52 2.85 12.85 9.31
C ASN A 52 1.50 12.16 9.55
N GLN A 53 0.49 12.92 9.98
CA GLN A 53 -0.86 12.39 10.16
C GLN A 53 -1.43 11.87 8.84
N LEU A 54 -1.22 12.60 7.74
CA LEU A 54 -1.66 12.20 6.42
C LEU A 54 -0.96 10.92 5.93
N VAL A 55 0.34 10.75 6.18
CA VAL A 55 1.08 9.50 5.86
C VAL A 55 0.47 8.31 6.61
N LEU A 56 0.11 8.48 7.88
CA LEU A 56 -0.57 7.44 8.66
C LEU A 56 -1.95 7.10 8.09
N GLU A 57 -2.72 8.10 7.65
CA GLU A 57 -4.01 7.87 6.98
C GLU A 57 -3.83 7.10 5.67
N ILE A 58 -2.85 7.48 4.83
CA ILE A 58 -2.56 6.79 3.57
C ILE A 58 -2.18 5.32 3.82
N ASN A 59 -1.34 5.05 4.82
CA ASN A 59 -0.97 3.68 5.19
C ASN A 59 -2.18 2.83 5.60
N LYS A 60 -3.14 3.42 6.33
CA LYS A 60 -4.39 2.73 6.70
C LYS A 60 -5.23 2.39 5.47
N GLU A 61 -5.36 3.31 4.51
CA GLU A 61 -6.07 3.05 3.26
C GLU A 61 -5.38 1.95 2.43
N ILE A 62 -4.04 1.96 2.33
CA ILE A 62 -3.28 0.91 1.62
C ILE A 62 -3.56 -0.47 2.24
N VAL A 63 -3.52 -0.60 3.57
CA VAL A 63 -3.81 -1.87 4.26
C VAL A 63 -5.24 -2.34 3.96
N MET A 64 -6.19 -1.41 3.89
CA MET A 64 -7.57 -1.74 3.58
C MET A 64 -7.77 -2.17 2.13
N PHE A 65 -7.12 -1.50 1.18
CA PHE A 65 -7.17 -1.89 -0.24
C PHE A 65 -6.53 -3.26 -0.44
N HIS A 66 -5.42 -3.53 0.24
CA HIS A 66 -4.78 -4.83 0.25
C HIS A 66 -5.68 -5.96 0.76
N HIS A 67 -6.44 -5.72 1.83
CA HIS A 67 -7.43 -6.69 2.30
C HIS A 67 -8.49 -6.99 1.23
N PHE A 68 -9.01 -5.96 0.57
CA PHE A 68 -9.98 -6.13 -0.53
C PHE A 68 -9.38 -6.96 -1.69
N ILE A 69 -8.17 -6.61 -2.14
CA ILE A 69 -7.48 -7.31 -3.22
C ILE A 69 -7.29 -8.78 -2.84
N ARG A 70 -6.78 -9.06 -1.62
CA ARG A 70 -6.62 -10.43 -1.12
C ARG A 70 -7.92 -11.20 -1.08
N GLY A 71 -9.00 -10.59 -0.58
CA GLY A 71 -10.31 -11.23 -0.49
C GLY A 71 -10.84 -11.72 -1.84
N LYS A 72 -10.58 -10.98 -2.92
CA LYS A 72 -10.94 -11.41 -4.29
C LYS A 72 -9.92 -12.37 -4.88
N TYR A 73 -8.64 -12.04 -4.79
CA TYR A 73 -7.58 -12.77 -5.50
C TYR A 73 -7.26 -14.14 -4.90
N ARG A 74 -7.59 -14.37 -3.63
CA ARG A 74 -7.46 -15.69 -2.98
C ARG A 74 -8.21 -16.81 -3.70
N LEU A 75 -9.28 -16.49 -4.45
CA LEU A 75 -10.00 -17.48 -5.26
C LEU A 75 -9.15 -18.02 -6.42
N GLN A 76 -8.24 -17.20 -6.95
CA GLN A 76 -7.38 -17.53 -8.07
C GLN A 76 -6.00 -18.02 -7.65
N PHE A 77 -5.40 -17.39 -6.65
CA PHE A 77 -4.08 -17.78 -6.18
C PHE A 77 -3.98 -17.66 -4.65
N PRO A 78 -4.56 -18.60 -3.89
CA PRO A 78 -4.65 -18.50 -2.44
C PRO A 78 -3.27 -18.47 -1.77
N GLU A 79 -2.29 -19.20 -2.31
CA GLU A 79 -0.97 -19.29 -1.70
C GLU A 79 -0.18 -17.98 -1.77
N LEU A 80 -0.53 -17.07 -2.70
CA LEU A 80 0.15 -15.79 -2.89
C LEU A 80 0.19 -14.94 -1.62
N GLU A 81 -0.86 -15.03 -0.77
CA GLU A 81 -0.96 -14.27 0.48
C GLU A 81 0.16 -14.63 1.47
N SER A 82 0.61 -15.89 1.45
CA SER A 82 1.68 -16.39 2.32
C SER A 82 3.08 -16.07 1.75
N LEU A 83 3.19 -15.97 0.44
CA LEU A 83 4.44 -15.72 -0.27
C LEU A 83 4.81 -14.23 -0.32
N VAL A 84 3.82 -13.35 -0.43
CA VAL A 84 3.99 -11.91 -0.53
C VAL A 84 3.17 -11.20 0.54
N GLN A 85 3.84 -10.88 1.65
CA GLN A 85 3.19 -10.29 2.82
C GLN A 85 2.99 -8.77 2.69
N HIS A 86 3.93 -8.09 2.00
CA HIS A 86 3.94 -6.64 1.89
C HIS A 86 2.80 -6.15 0.97
N PRO A 87 1.93 -5.22 1.42
CA PRO A 87 0.73 -4.78 0.68
C PRO A 87 0.99 -4.28 -0.75
N ILE A 88 2.01 -3.43 -0.91
CA ILE A 88 2.33 -2.81 -2.19
C ILE A 88 2.94 -3.81 -3.16
N ASP A 89 3.77 -4.74 -2.66
CA ASP A 89 4.36 -5.77 -3.51
C ASP A 89 3.30 -6.79 -3.93
N TYR A 90 2.37 -7.12 -3.03
CA TYR A 90 1.21 -7.96 -3.36
C TYR A 90 0.39 -7.33 -4.49
N ALA A 91 0.03 -6.04 -4.39
CA ALA A 91 -0.70 -5.33 -5.43
C ALA A 91 0.04 -5.32 -6.77
N ARG A 92 1.37 -5.10 -6.78
CA ARG A 92 2.19 -5.16 -8.00
C ARG A 92 2.18 -6.55 -8.64
N VAL A 93 2.30 -7.58 -7.82
CA VAL A 93 2.32 -8.97 -8.30
C VAL A 93 0.96 -9.36 -8.84
N VAL A 94 -0.14 -9.07 -8.12
CA VAL A 94 -1.51 -9.30 -8.60
C VAL A 94 -1.75 -8.59 -9.93
N LYS A 95 -1.34 -7.31 -10.05
CA LYS A 95 -1.43 -6.56 -11.31
C LYS A 95 -0.64 -7.19 -12.44
N LYS A 96 0.56 -7.72 -12.15
CA LYS A 96 1.45 -8.31 -13.14
C LYS A 96 1.00 -9.70 -13.60
N ILE A 97 0.42 -10.49 -12.70
CA ILE A 97 -0.13 -11.83 -12.97
C ILE A 97 -1.49 -11.72 -13.68
N GLY A 98 -2.40 -10.88 -13.18
CA GLY A 98 -3.75 -10.73 -13.72
C GLY A 98 -4.51 -12.06 -13.72
N SER A 99 -5.07 -12.43 -14.87
CA SER A 99 -5.78 -13.70 -15.06
C SER A 99 -4.87 -14.88 -15.40
N ASP A 100 -3.61 -14.63 -15.77
CA ASP A 100 -2.73 -15.67 -16.29
C ASP A 100 -2.11 -16.49 -15.16
N MET A 101 -2.49 -17.77 -15.08
CA MET A 101 -1.86 -18.73 -14.17
C MET A 101 -0.55 -19.29 -14.73
N ASP A 102 -0.29 -19.06 -16.03
CA ASP A 102 0.99 -19.42 -16.64
C ASP A 102 2.02 -18.31 -16.40
N LEU A 103 2.71 -18.41 -15.27
CA LEU A 103 3.75 -17.47 -14.87
C LEU A 103 5.03 -17.58 -15.71
N THR A 104 5.13 -18.50 -16.68
CA THR A 104 6.32 -18.58 -17.56
C THR A 104 6.46 -17.35 -18.46
N GLN A 105 5.36 -16.66 -18.75
CA GLN A 105 5.32 -15.44 -19.57
C GLN A 105 5.30 -14.16 -18.73
N VAL A 106 5.18 -14.29 -17.40
CA VAL A 106 5.04 -13.16 -16.49
C VAL A 106 6.41 -12.83 -15.88
N ASP A 107 7.01 -11.72 -16.31
CA ASP A 107 8.25 -11.25 -15.72
C ASP A 107 7.99 -10.57 -14.36
N LEU A 108 8.28 -11.30 -13.29
CA LEU A 108 8.25 -10.81 -11.90
C LEU A 108 9.63 -10.34 -11.41
N GLN A 109 10.65 -10.35 -12.28
CA GLN A 109 11.98 -9.89 -11.89
C GLN A 109 11.96 -8.39 -11.57
N GLY A 110 12.69 -8.00 -10.51
CA GLY A 110 12.74 -6.62 -10.03
C GLY A 110 11.52 -6.18 -9.20
N LEU A 111 10.43 -6.95 -9.16
CA LEU A 111 9.31 -6.70 -8.24
C LEU A 111 9.54 -7.31 -6.86
N LEU A 112 10.12 -8.52 -6.84
CA LEU A 112 10.37 -9.28 -5.61
C LEU A 112 11.82 -9.78 -5.58
N GLN A 113 12.24 -10.27 -4.40
CA GLN A 113 13.51 -10.97 -4.28
C GLN A 113 13.51 -12.25 -5.14
N PRO A 114 14.65 -12.64 -5.74
CA PRO A 114 14.70 -13.80 -6.64
C PRO A 114 14.16 -15.11 -6.03
N ALA A 115 14.39 -15.32 -4.73
CA ALA A 115 13.87 -16.48 -4.00
C ALA A 115 12.33 -16.50 -3.96
N THR A 116 11.71 -15.33 -3.74
CA THR A 116 10.25 -15.20 -3.74
C THR A 116 9.67 -15.37 -5.13
N VAL A 117 10.33 -14.84 -6.19
CA VAL A 117 9.91 -15.03 -7.58
C VAL A 117 9.85 -16.53 -7.94
N MET A 118 10.89 -17.28 -7.55
CA MET A 118 10.94 -18.72 -7.78
C MET A 118 9.83 -19.45 -7.01
N ALA A 119 9.62 -19.10 -5.74
CA ALA A 119 8.56 -19.70 -4.93
C ALA A 119 7.17 -19.44 -5.53
N VAL A 120 6.87 -18.19 -5.90
CA VAL A 120 5.60 -17.81 -6.56
C VAL A 120 5.40 -18.58 -7.86
N SER A 121 6.43 -18.65 -8.71
CA SER A 121 6.39 -19.39 -9.98
C SER A 121 6.11 -20.87 -9.78
N PHE A 122 6.81 -21.50 -8.83
CA PHE A 122 6.64 -22.93 -8.53
C PHE A 122 5.28 -23.23 -7.92
N THR A 123 4.82 -22.38 -6.99
CA THR A 123 3.51 -22.57 -6.35
C THR A 123 2.38 -22.36 -7.34
N ALA A 124 2.48 -21.41 -8.27
CA ALA A 124 1.46 -21.21 -9.31
C ALA A 124 1.22 -22.46 -10.18
N LEU A 125 2.28 -23.21 -10.50
CA LEU A 125 2.18 -24.47 -11.27
C LEU A 125 1.37 -25.57 -10.56
N THR A 126 1.29 -25.51 -9.24
CA THR A 126 0.60 -26.51 -8.40
C THR A 126 -0.63 -25.95 -7.69
N SER A 127 -0.94 -24.67 -7.90
CA SER A 127 -2.08 -24.00 -7.30
C SER A 127 -3.39 -24.53 -7.86
N LYS A 128 -4.40 -24.65 -7.01
CA LYS A 128 -5.74 -25.15 -7.34
C LYS A 128 -6.78 -24.05 -7.51
N GLY A 129 -6.35 -22.80 -7.63
CA GLY A 129 -7.27 -21.68 -7.75
C GLY A 129 -8.08 -21.69 -9.05
N LYS A 130 -9.14 -20.89 -9.07
CA LYS A 130 -10.07 -20.77 -10.20
C LYS A 130 -9.88 -19.42 -10.89
N LEU A 131 -10.09 -19.41 -12.20
CA LEU A 131 -10.09 -18.15 -12.95
C LEU A 131 -11.17 -17.22 -12.39
N LEU A 132 -10.78 -15.98 -12.08
CA LEU A 132 -11.74 -14.95 -11.67
C LEU A 132 -12.59 -14.50 -12.86
N PRO A 133 -13.87 -14.14 -12.64
CA PRO A 133 -14.67 -13.47 -13.67
C PRO A 133 -14.01 -12.16 -14.10
N HIS A 134 -14.10 -11.82 -15.39
CA HIS A 134 -13.48 -10.61 -15.95
C HIS A 134 -13.84 -9.34 -15.18
N ASP A 135 -15.13 -9.13 -14.86
CA ASP A 135 -15.60 -7.97 -14.09
C ASP A 135 -14.96 -7.88 -12.70
N THR A 136 -14.84 -9.03 -12.01
CA THR A 136 -14.20 -9.09 -10.69
C THR A 136 -12.70 -8.83 -10.77
N LEU A 137 -12.04 -9.40 -11.78
CA LEU A 137 -10.61 -9.20 -12.00
C LEU A 137 -10.33 -7.73 -12.31
N GLU A 138 -11.06 -7.13 -13.24
CA GLU A 138 -10.90 -5.73 -13.66
C GLU A 138 -11.01 -4.79 -12.46
N LYS A 139 -12.04 -4.95 -11.63
CA LYS A 139 -12.18 -4.20 -10.36
C LYS A 139 -11.03 -4.45 -9.39
N THR A 140 -10.52 -5.68 -9.33
CA THR A 140 -9.38 -6.03 -8.46
C THR A 140 -8.10 -5.35 -8.95
N ILE A 141 -7.85 -5.33 -10.25
CA ILE A 141 -6.69 -4.65 -10.87
C ILE A 141 -6.78 -3.14 -10.67
N ASP A 142 -7.96 -2.57 -10.85
CA ASP A 142 -8.19 -1.16 -10.63
C ASP A 142 -7.91 -0.76 -9.15
N VAL A 143 -8.36 -1.55 -8.18
CA VAL A 143 -8.01 -1.31 -6.76
C VAL A 143 -6.50 -1.47 -6.50
N CYS A 144 -5.80 -2.34 -7.24
CA CYS A 144 -4.34 -2.41 -7.19
C CYS A 144 -3.72 -1.07 -7.65
N ASP A 145 -4.27 -0.44 -8.68
CA ASP A 145 -3.80 0.85 -9.18
C ASP A 145 -4.04 1.97 -8.17
N LEU A 146 -5.21 2.01 -7.55
CA LEU A 146 -5.49 2.96 -6.47
C LEU A 146 -4.50 2.81 -5.30
N ALA A 147 -4.15 1.56 -4.92
CA ALA A 147 -3.18 1.30 -3.85
C ALA A 147 -1.76 1.76 -4.22
N LEU A 148 -1.36 1.56 -5.48
CA LEU A 148 -0.05 1.99 -5.98
C LEU A 148 0.05 3.52 -6.08
N ASP A 149 -1.04 4.18 -6.47
CA ASP A 149 -1.13 5.63 -6.51
C ASP A 149 -1.05 6.24 -5.10
N LEU A 150 -1.74 5.64 -4.13
CA LEU A 150 -1.61 6.04 -2.73
C LEU A 150 -0.18 5.89 -2.21
N ASP A 151 0.53 4.81 -2.57
CA ASP A 151 1.94 4.65 -2.21
C ASP A 151 2.84 5.70 -2.87
N ALA A 152 2.58 6.05 -4.13
CA ALA A 152 3.29 7.13 -4.82
C ALA A 152 3.01 8.50 -4.17
N ALA A 153 1.76 8.78 -3.81
CA ALA A 153 1.37 9.99 -3.09
C ALA A 153 2.03 10.07 -1.70
N ARG A 154 2.03 8.97 -0.95
CA ARG A 154 2.73 8.84 0.33
C ARG A 154 4.21 9.19 0.20
N LYS A 155 4.90 8.63 -0.79
CA LYS A 155 6.31 8.93 -1.07
C LYS A 155 6.54 10.41 -1.39
N LYS A 156 5.65 11.03 -2.17
CA LYS A 156 5.71 12.48 -2.45
C LYS A 156 5.56 13.30 -1.17
N VAL A 157 4.61 12.95 -0.29
CA VAL A 157 4.41 13.63 1.00
C VAL A 157 5.64 13.49 1.89
N CYS A 158 6.22 12.28 1.99
CA CYS A 158 7.45 12.07 2.75
C CYS A 158 8.62 12.91 2.20
N TYR A 159 8.84 12.87 0.88
CA TYR A 159 9.88 13.63 0.22
C TYR A 159 9.72 15.15 0.41
N PHE A 160 8.48 15.63 0.39
CA PHE A 160 8.16 17.03 0.63
C PHE A 160 8.51 17.45 2.07
N VAL A 161 8.20 16.60 3.06
CA VAL A 161 8.60 16.84 4.45
C VAL A 161 10.13 16.84 4.61
N GLU A 162 10.82 15.93 3.94
CA GLU A 162 12.30 15.85 3.96
C GLU A 162 12.95 17.10 3.34
N THR A 163 12.41 17.57 2.21
CA THR A 163 12.96 18.74 1.51
C THR A 163 12.70 20.04 2.28
N ASN A 164 11.50 20.22 2.86
CA ASN A 164 11.20 21.38 3.70
C ASN A 164 11.95 21.35 5.05
N LYS A 165 12.40 20.17 5.52
CA LYS A 165 13.29 20.06 6.69
C LYS A 165 14.70 20.61 6.44
N GLY A 166 15.10 20.82 5.19
CA GLY A 166 16.41 21.38 4.83
C GLY A 166 16.68 22.77 5.43
N SER A 167 15.64 23.54 5.78
CA SER A 167 15.77 24.87 6.38
C SER A 167 15.86 24.88 7.92
N ILE A 168 15.51 23.78 8.61
CA ILE A 168 15.42 23.75 10.09
C ILE A 168 16.51 22.92 10.77
N VAL A 169 17.29 22.13 10.04
CA VAL A 169 18.39 21.33 10.65
C VAL A 169 19.60 22.19 11.04
N GLU A 170 19.77 23.40 10.49
CA GLU A 170 20.93 24.24 10.81
C GLU A 170 20.69 25.17 12.02
N THR A 171 19.45 25.40 12.45
CA THR A 171 19.14 26.45 13.46
C THR A 171 18.63 25.94 14.81
N ALA A 172 18.25 24.67 14.93
CA ALA A 172 17.83 24.11 16.21
C ALA A 172 18.41 22.71 16.41
N GLY A 173 19.46 22.61 17.22
CA GLY A 173 20.05 21.35 17.70
C GLY A 173 19.10 20.55 18.59
N VAL A 174 17.96 20.13 18.04
CA VAL A 174 16.95 19.33 18.72
C VAL A 174 16.59 18.15 17.82
N SER A 175 16.79 16.97 18.38
CA SER A 175 16.66 15.63 17.84
C SER A 175 15.24 15.30 17.32
N GLY A 176 14.81 15.93 16.22
CA GLY A 176 13.62 15.53 15.44
C GLY A 176 13.86 14.33 14.51
N LEU A 177 14.98 13.64 14.69
CA LEU A 177 15.53 12.60 13.80
C LEU A 177 14.73 11.29 13.78
N GLY A 178 13.83 11.06 14.74
CA GLY A 178 13.24 9.74 14.97
C GLY A 178 12.01 9.43 14.13
N ILE A 179 11.11 10.37 13.89
CA ILE A 179 9.73 10.03 13.48
C ILE A 179 9.54 9.74 11.98
N CYS A 180 10.23 10.40 11.05
CA CYS A 180 10.15 9.99 9.64
C CYS A 180 10.97 8.72 9.37
N THR A 181 12.10 8.55 10.07
CA THR A 181 12.95 7.37 9.96
C THR A 181 12.38 6.14 10.66
N SER A 182 11.47 6.30 11.63
CA SER A 182 10.75 5.19 12.27
C SER A 182 9.44 4.81 11.57
N ILE A 183 9.02 5.59 10.57
CA ILE A 183 7.86 5.32 9.70
C ILE A 183 8.32 4.71 8.36
N LEU A 184 9.63 4.68 8.12
CA LEU A 184 10.32 4.04 6.98
C LEU A 184 10.74 2.62 7.37
#